data_AF-A0A3A0EF75-F1
#
_entry.id   AF-A0A3A0EF75-F1
#
_cell.length_a   1.000
_cell.length_b   1.000
_cell.length_c   1.000
_cell.angle_alpha   90.00
_cell.angle_beta   90.00
_cell.angle_gamma   90.00
#
_symmetry.space_group_name_H-M   'P 1'
#
loop_
_entity.id
_entity.type
_entity.pdbx_description
1 polymer ?
#
loop_
_entity_poly.entity_id
_entity_poly.type
_entity_poly.pdbx_seq_one_letter_code
_entity_poly.pdbx_strand_id
1 'polypeptide(L)'
;MGAGRLWRPLLVGVVMACYGCGGPAQSKTPPSATLLLDAQEAIRQGDDAKALELLNASIESQPTVWNLMERARLNARLGNDEAAKADCQQMLQVEPTTPDAAWIEAELKKPVGKRFEGKFASPPSHREAM
;
A
#
# COMPACT_ATOMS: atom_id res chain seq x y z
N MET A 1 -71.49 18.02 43.21
CA MET A 1 -71.61 16.56 42.97
C MET A 1 -71.17 16.33 41.53
N GLY A 2 -70.04 15.76 41.16
CA GLY A 2 -69.09 14.86 41.81
C GLY A 2 -68.69 13.85 40.74
N ALA A 3 -67.53 14.02 40.12
CA ALA A 3 -66.90 12.97 39.32
C ALA A 3 -65.39 13.28 39.23
N GLY A 4 -64.60 12.41 39.86
CA GLY A 4 -63.17 12.59 40.09
C GLY A 4 -62.34 12.56 38.82
N ARG A 5 -61.53 13.60 38.64
CA ARG A 5 -60.44 13.64 37.66
C ARG A 5 -59.19 13.12 38.36
N LEU A 6 -58.97 11.82 38.29
CA LEU A 6 -57.76 11.19 38.82
C LEU A 6 -56.55 11.61 37.99
N TRP A 7 -55.68 12.33 38.68
CA TRP A 7 -54.38 12.87 38.31
C TRP A 7 -53.46 11.76 37.82
N ARG A 8 -53.13 11.76 36.51
CA ARG A 8 -52.03 10.93 35.98
C ARG A 8 -50.72 11.62 36.35
N PRO A 9 -49.85 11.02 37.18
CA PRO A 9 -48.59 11.65 37.50
C PRO A 9 -47.68 11.71 36.28
N LEU A 10 -47.13 12.90 36.11
CA LEU A 10 -46.06 13.29 35.22
C LEU A 10 -44.79 12.54 35.65
N LEU A 11 -44.31 11.61 34.83
CA LEU A 11 -42.90 11.20 34.86
C LEU A 11 -42.32 11.40 33.47
N VAL A 12 -41.85 12.62 33.30
CA VAL A 12 -40.81 13.02 32.37
C VAL A 12 -39.59 12.12 32.65
N GLY A 13 -39.39 11.12 31.80
CA GLY A 13 -38.12 10.39 31.72
C GLY A 13 -37.13 11.21 30.92
N VAL A 14 -36.42 12.11 31.60
CA VAL A 14 -35.25 12.81 31.05
C VAL A 14 -34.12 11.80 30.83
N VAL A 15 -33.68 11.74 29.57
CA VAL A 15 -32.31 11.56 29.05
C VAL A 15 -31.33 10.78 29.93
N MET A 16 -30.88 9.62 29.46
CA MET A 16 -29.54 9.17 29.77
C MET A 16 -28.85 8.50 28.58
N ALA A 17 -27.87 9.25 28.07
CA ALA A 17 -26.59 8.81 27.56
C ALA A 17 -26.59 7.76 26.44
N CYS A 18 -26.39 8.30 25.23
CA CYS A 18 -25.44 7.84 24.24
C CYS A 18 -24.50 6.71 24.71
N TYR A 19 -24.89 5.46 24.51
CA TYR A 19 -23.94 4.42 24.10
C TYR A 19 -24.15 4.15 22.62
N GLY A 20 -23.93 5.21 21.84
CA GLY A 20 -23.40 5.03 20.50
C GLY A 20 -22.03 4.38 20.65
N CYS A 21 -21.98 3.05 20.67
CA CYS A 21 -20.78 2.31 20.33
C CYS A 21 -20.54 2.43 18.82
N GLY A 22 -20.44 3.67 18.32
CA GLY A 22 -19.66 3.97 17.14
C GLY A 22 -18.20 3.93 17.56
N GLY A 23 -17.69 2.74 17.89
CA GLY A 23 -16.24 2.54 17.86
C GLY A 23 -15.78 2.86 16.44
N PRO A 24 -14.62 3.50 16.24
CA PRO A 24 -14.11 3.65 14.89
C PRO A 24 -14.05 2.23 14.31
N ALA A 25 -14.72 2.01 13.19
CA ALA A 25 -14.51 0.81 12.40
C ALA A 25 -13.00 0.77 12.16
N GLN A 26 -12.30 -0.10 12.88
CA GLN A 26 -10.89 -0.33 12.64
C GLN A 26 -10.83 -0.88 11.23
N SER A 27 -10.50 0.00 10.28
CA SER A 27 -10.05 -0.41 8.98
C SER A 27 -8.84 -1.28 9.26
N LYS A 28 -9.03 -2.60 9.24
CA LYS A 28 -7.95 -3.57 9.36
C LYS A 28 -7.16 -3.52 8.04
N THR A 29 -6.58 -2.37 7.74
CA THR A 29 -5.69 -2.23 6.59
C THR A 29 -4.51 -3.14 6.89
N PRO A 30 -4.23 -4.14 6.02
CA PRO A 30 -3.12 -5.04 6.27
C PRO A 30 -1.81 -4.24 6.38
N PRO A 31 -0.83 -4.69 7.19
CA PRO A 31 0.47 -4.04 7.24
C PRO A 31 1.10 -3.97 5.84
N SER A 32 1.85 -2.90 5.57
CA SER A 32 2.59 -2.70 4.30
C SER A 32 3.39 -3.94 3.87
N ALA A 33 4.03 -4.63 4.82
CA ALA A 33 4.78 -5.86 4.57
C ALA A 33 3.89 -7.03 4.09
N THR A 34 2.67 -7.17 4.62
CA THR A 34 1.72 -8.20 4.17
C THR A 34 1.28 -7.92 2.73
N LEU A 35 0.93 -6.67 2.42
CA LEU A 35 0.53 -6.25 1.07
C LEU A 35 1.64 -6.47 0.04
N LEU A 36 2.89 -6.21 0.44
CA LEU A 36 4.06 -6.45 -0.39
C LEU A 36 4.26 -7.96 -0.68
N LEU A 37 4.12 -8.83 0.31
CA LEU A 37 4.22 -10.28 0.12
C LEU A 37 3.12 -10.80 -0.81
N ASP A 38 1.89 -10.31 -0.63
CA ASP A 38 0.77 -10.66 -1.51
C ASP A 38 1.00 -10.16 -2.94
N ALA A 39 1.60 -8.97 -3.10
CA ALA A 39 1.97 -8.45 -4.42
C ALA A 39 3.02 -9.32 -5.10
N GLN A 40 4.03 -9.79 -4.37
CA GLN A 40 5.05 -10.70 -4.90
C GLN A 40 4.44 -12.05 -5.33
N GLU A 41 3.44 -12.56 -4.60
CA GLU A 41 2.65 -13.71 -5.04
C GLU A 41 1.89 -13.41 -6.34
N ALA A 42 1.20 -12.28 -6.44
CA ALA A 42 0.50 -11.88 -7.66
C ALA A 42 1.45 -11.77 -8.86
N ILE A 43 2.66 -11.20 -8.68
CA ILE A 43 3.70 -11.16 -9.72
C ILE A 43 4.10 -12.57 -10.16
N ARG A 44 4.29 -13.51 -9.22
CA ARG A 44 4.63 -14.91 -9.54
C ARG A 44 3.51 -15.62 -10.31
N GLN A 45 2.27 -15.23 -10.08
CA GLN A 45 1.09 -15.73 -10.80
C GLN A 45 0.89 -15.05 -12.17
N GLY A 46 1.63 -13.98 -12.48
CA GLY A 46 1.45 -13.17 -13.68
C GLY A 46 0.22 -12.26 -13.63
N ASP A 47 -0.36 -12.03 -12.44
CA ASP A 47 -1.46 -11.10 -12.24
C ASP A 47 -0.92 -9.70 -11.96
N ASP A 48 -0.43 -9.05 -13.01
CA ASP A 48 0.23 -7.74 -12.94
C ASP A 48 -0.74 -6.65 -12.44
N ALA A 49 -2.04 -6.77 -12.73
CA ALA A 49 -3.05 -5.82 -12.30
C ALA A 49 -3.23 -5.88 -10.78
N LYS A 50 -3.41 -7.08 -10.22
CA LYS A 50 -3.50 -7.28 -8.78
C LYS A 50 -2.20 -6.91 -8.07
N ALA A 51 -1.06 -7.24 -8.67
CA ALA A 51 0.25 -6.86 -8.13
C ALA A 51 0.38 -5.34 -8.00
N LEU A 52 0.00 -4.57 -9.03
CA LEU A 52 0.01 -3.11 -8.97
C LEU A 52 -0.94 -2.55 -7.89
N GLU A 53 -2.15 -3.11 -7.77
CA GLU A 53 -3.09 -2.72 -6.70
C GLU A 53 -2.49 -2.93 -5.31
N LEU A 54 -1.93 -4.11 -5.05
CA LEU A 54 -1.33 -4.46 -3.77
C LEU A 54 -0.09 -3.62 -3.47
N LEU A 55 0.75 -3.32 -4.47
CA LEU A 55 1.91 -2.45 -4.32
C LEU A 55 1.49 -1.01 -4.01
N ASN A 56 0.43 -0.50 -4.67
CA ASN A 56 -0.12 0.82 -4.36
C ASN A 56 -0.58 0.88 -2.89
N ALA A 57 -1.37 -0.11 -2.45
CA ALA A 57 -1.82 -0.19 -1.06
C ALA A 57 -0.64 -0.33 -0.07
N SER A 58 0.39 -1.09 -0.42
CA SER A 58 1.61 -1.25 0.40
C SER A 58 2.35 0.08 0.57
N ILE A 59 2.50 0.85 -0.51
CA ILE A 59 3.15 2.18 -0.51
C ILE A 59 2.31 3.20 0.25
N GLU A 60 0.98 3.21 0.05
CA GLU A 60 0.06 4.08 0.80
C GLU A 60 0.09 3.81 2.30
N SER A 61 0.22 2.54 2.70
CA SER A 61 0.37 2.16 4.10
C SER A 61 1.70 2.62 4.68
N GLN A 62 2.81 2.38 3.97
CA GLN A 62 4.13 2.86 4.35
C GLN A 62 5.07 2.79 3.13
N PRO A 63 5.57 3.92 2.62
CA PRO A 63 6.58 3.90 1.57
C PRO A 63 7.89 3.34 2.11
N THR A 64 8.46 2.37 1.41
CA THR A 64 9.78 1.81 1.69
C THR A 64 10.56 1.68 0.38
N VAL A 65 11.89 1.64 0.43
CA VAL A 65 12.69 1.38 -0.79
C VAL A 65 12.23 0.08 -1.47
N TRP A 66 11.89 -0.94 -0.68
CA TRP A 66 11.54 -2.25 -1.20
C TRP A 66 10.22 -2.29 -1.98
N ASN A 67 9.13 -1.73 -1.44
CA ASN A 67 7.85 -1.73 -2.15
C ASN A 67 7.83 -0.77 -3.35
N LEU A 68 8.56 0.36 -3.28
CA LEU A 68 8.79 1.24 -4.42
C LEU A 68 9.61 0.54 -5.50
N MET A 69 10.68 -0.17 -5.14
CA MET A 69 11.51 -0.91 -6.08
C MET A 69 10.73 -2.03 -6.80
N GLU A 70 9.89 -2.78 -6.07
CA GLU A 70 9.04 -3.82 -6.65
C GLU A 70 8.05 -3.23 -7.66
N ARG A 71 7.40 -2.10 -7.34
CA ARG A 71 6.49 -1.40 -8.27
C ARG A 71 7.23 -0.82 -9.47
N ALA A 72 8.40 -0.21 -9.25
CA ALA A 72 9.23 0.30 -10.32
C ALA A 72 9.62 -0.79 -11.31
N ARG A 73 10.03 -1.97 -10.81
CA ARG A 73 10.38 -3.12 -11.64
C ARG A 73 9.20 -3.68 -12.41
N LEU A 74 8.02 -3.75 -11.80
CA LEU A 74 6.80 -4.18 -12.48
C LEU A 74 6.43 -3.21 -13.61
N ASN A 75 6.37 -1.91 -13.31
CA ASN A 75 6.13 -0.87 -14.32
C ASN A 75 7.19 -0.89 -15.44
N ALA A 76 8.47 -1.09 -15.11
CA ALA A 76 9.52 -1.24 -16.10
C ALA A 76 9.32 -2.46 -17.00
N ARG A 77 8.85 -3.61 -16.49
CA ARG A 77 8.53 -4.78 -17.32
C ARG A 77 7.33 -4.56 -18.23
N LEU A 78 6.36 -3.76 -17.77
CA LEU A 78 5.17 -3.38 -18.54
C LEU A 78 5.42 -2.26 -19.57
N GLY A 79 6.60 -1.62 -19.54
CA GLY A 79 6.93 -0.48 -20.40
C GLY A 79 6.41 0.87 -19.89
N ASN A 80 5.94 0.93 -18.63
CA ASN A 80 5.47 2.14 -17.97
C ASN A 80 6.66 2.93 -17.38
N ASP A 81 7.51 3.46 -18.25
CA ASP A 81 8.80 4.05 -17.87
C ASP A 81 8.68 5.28 -16.97
N GLU A 82 7.67 6.13 -17.19
CA GLU A 82 7.41 7.31 -16.37
C GLU A 82 7.05 6.93 -14.93
N ALA A 83 6.21 5.91 -14.77
CA ALA A 83 5.83 5.41 -13.44
C ALA A 83 7.04 4.79 -12.72
N ALA A 84 7.85 4.01 -13.44
CA ALA A 84 9.06 3.43 -12.88
C ALA A 84 10.08 4.51 -12.44
N LYS A 85 10.24 5.59 -13.23
CA LYS A 85 11.10 6.73 -12.86
C LYS A 85 10.59 7.49 -11.64
N ALA A 86 9.27 7.69 -11.55
CA ALA A 86 8.66 8.32 -10.38
C ALA A 86 8.92 7.51 -9.10
N ASP A 87 8.84 6.17 -9.19
CA ASP A 87 9.20 5.30 -8.08
C ASP A 87 10.68 5.38 -7.72
N CYS A 88 11.59 5.46 -8.70
CA CYS A 88 13.03 5.67 -8.45
C CYS A 88 13.30 6.99 -7.70
N GLN A 89 12.59 8.06 -8.05
CA GLN A 89 12.69 9.35 -7.35
C GLN A 89 12.19 9.24 -5.91
N GLN A 90 11.09 8.50 -5.67
CA GLN A 90 10.60 8.26 -4.31
C GLN A 90 11.56 7.38 -3.50
N MET A 91 12.20 6.38 -4.11
CA MET A 91 13.21 5.55 -3.44
C MET A 91 14.34 6.43 -2.90
N LEU A 92 14.83 7.38 -3.69
CA LEU A 92 15.87 8.33 -3.29
C LEU A 92 15.40 9.35 -2.22
N GLN A 93 14.10 9.59 -2.10
CA GLN A 93 13.55 10.38 -0.99
C GLN A 93 13.50 9.59 0.32
N VAL A 94 13.19 8.29 0.25
CA VAL A 94 13.17 7.39 1.41
C VAL A 94 14.59 7.08 1.87
N GLU A 95 15.48 6.74 0.94
CA GLU A 95 16.88 6.43 1.20
C GLU A 95 17.77 7.07 0.11
N PRO A 96 18.38 8.23 0.38
CA PRO A 96 19.17 8.97 -0.62
C PRO A 96 20.38 8.23 -1.18
N THR A 97 20.85 7.20 -0.48
CA THR A 97 22.04 6.42 -0.85
C THR A 97 21.71 5.08 -1.47
N THR A 98 20.43 4.76 -1.71
CA THR A 98 20.06 3.45 -2.24
C THR A 98 20.62 3.24 -3.66
N PRO A 99 21.40 2.16 -3.91
CA PRO A 99 21.92 1.87 -5.24
C PRO A 99 20.84 1.35 -6.20
N ASP A 100 19.69 0.93 -5.68
CA ASP A 100 18.66 0.24 -6.45
C ASP A 100 17.94 1.17 -7.44
N ALA A 101 17.81 2.46 -7.10
CA ALA A 101 17.22 3.45 -8.00
C ALA A 101 18.05 3.60 -9.28
N ALA A 102 19.38 3.78 -9.14
CA ALA A 102 20.29 3.90 -10.28
C ALA A 102 20.33 2.60 -11.12
N TRP A 103 20.20 1.45 -10.46
CA TRP A 103 20.09 0.17 -11.16
C TRP A 103 18.82 0.07 -12.00
N ILE A 104 17.65 0.41 -11.47
CA ILE A 104 16.40 0.43 -12.25
C ILE A 104 16.49 1.44 -13.39
N GLU A 105 17.00 2.64 -13.17
CA GLU A 105 17.18 3.64 -14.23
C GLU A 105 18.08 3.15 -15.37
N ALA A 106 19.10 2.34 -15.06
CA ALA A 106 19.93 1.70 -16.07
C ALA A 106 19.15 0.63 -16.87
N GLU A 107 18.26 -0.12 -16.21
CA GLU A 107 17.36 -1.07 -16.87
C GLU A 107 16.36 -0.37 -17.79
N LEU A 108 15.84 0.80 -17.41
CA LEU A 108 14.91 1.57 -18.24
C LEU A 108 15.50 2.03 -19.58
N LYS A 109 16.84 2.14 -19.69
CA LYS A 109 17.53 2.45 -20.95
C LYS A 109 17.55 1.29 -21.94
N LYS A 110 17.24 0.07 -21.49
CA LYS A 110 17.20 -1.13 -22.33
C LYS A 110 15.81 -1.28 -22.95
N PRO A 111 15.70 -1.96 -24.11
CA PRO A 111 14.40 -2.39 -24.64
C PRO A 111 13.63 -3.20 -23.59
N VAL A 112 12.30 -3.03 -23.52
CA VAL A 112 11.44 -3.65 -22.49
C VAL A 112 11.71 -5.14 -22.32
N GLY A 113 11.73 -5.91 -23.42
CA GLY A 113 12.01 -7.35 -23.41
C GLY A 113 13.48 -7.75 -23.19
N LYS A 114 14.32 -6.85 -22.68
CA LYS A 114 15.72 -7.08 -22.32
C LYS A 114 16.08 -6.58 -20.92
N ARG A 115 15.08 -6.07 -20.19
CA ARG A 115 15.25 -5.54 -18.83
C ARG A 115 15.35 -6.69 -17.83
N PHE A 116 16.19 -6.50 -16.82
CA PHE A 116 16.39 -7.46 -15.71
C PHE A 116 16.83 -8.86 -16.19
N GLU A 117 17.61 -8.92 -17.27
CA GLU A 117 18.23 -10.15 -17.78
C GLU A 117 19.74 -10.21 -17.48
N GLY A 118 20.29 -11.42 -17.40
CA GLY A 118 21.73 -11.66 -17.30
C GLY A 118 22.31 -11.48 -15.89
N LYS A 119 23.64 -11.28 -15.83
CA LYS A 119 24.43 -11.26 -14.58
C LYS A 119 23.97 -10.21 -13.56
N PHE A 120 23.30 -9.16 -14.02
CA PHE A 120 22.88 -8.02 -13.19
C PHE A 120 21.36 -7.90 -13.06
N ALA A 121 20.63 -9.00 -13.26
CA ALA A 121 19.17 -9.09 -13.15
C ALA A 121 18.62 -8.85 -11.74
N SER A 122 19.44 -9.03 -10.71
CA SER A 122 19.07 -8.82 -9.30
C SER A 122 19.54 -7.45 -8.80
N PRO A 123 18.80 -6.80 -7.90
CA PRO A 123 19.17 -5.51 -7.33
C PRO A 123 20.53 -5.58 -6.62
N PRO A 124 21.33 -4.50 -6.65
CA PRO A 124 22.57 -4.40 -5.88
C PRO A 124 22.37 -4.63 -4.38
N SER A 125 21.30 -4.12 -3.77
CA SER A 125 21.01 -4.31 -2.33
C SER A 125 20.94 -5.77 -1.91
N HIS A 126 20.52 -6.66 -2.80
CA HIS A 126 20.50 -8.11 -2.55
C HIS A 126 21.89 -8.77 -2.53
N ARG A 127 22.90 -8.14 -3.13
CA ARG A 127 24.26 -8.71 -3.22
C ARG A 127 25.10 -8.37 -1.99
N GLU A 128 24.74 -7.32 -1.26
CA GLU A 128 25.44 -6.90 -0.04
C GLU A 128 24.98 -7.65 1.21
N ALA A 129 23.88 -8.41 1.10
CA ALA A 129 23.30 -9.21 2.19
C ALA A 129 23.79 -10.68 2.24
N MET A 130 24.80 -11.04 1.43
CA MET A 130 25.41 -12.38 1.34
C MET A 130 26.92 -12.32 1.58
#